data_AF-A0A4V4HCS8-F1
#
_entry.id   AF-A0A4V4HCS8-F1
#
_cell.length_a   1.000
_cell.length_b   1.000
_cell.length_c   1.000
_cell.angle_alpha   90.00
_cell.angle_beta   90.00
_cell.angle_gamma   90.00
#
_symmetry.space_group_name_H-M   'P 1'
#
loop_
_entity.id
_entity.type
_entity.pdbx_description
1 polymer ?
#
loop_
_entity_poly.entity_id
_entity_poly.type
_entity_poly.pdbx_seq_one_letter_code
_entity_poly.pdbx_strand_id
1 'polypeptide(L)'
;MAPIFKFHIWDDPNNSKWDDDNEDGDEEDEEDEEDEETQESPLSKVYYGSTPFFNAIHSITGRATRVFKVWEPESDTFVLLKDSWRVNSTSIKPEGKVYARLHAKSVRNIPTCLEAGDVNPTSSFHRTLTQLHDDSLRSHIHYRLTLKEICVGNITDFNDTKELIKILRDALIGVCFSLFYHIF
;
A
#
# COMPACT_ATOMS: atom_id res chain seq x y z
N MET A 1 -28.92 7.39 3.67
CA MET A 1 -27.95 7.26 2.56
C MET A 1 -26.57 7.17 3.20
N ALA A 2 -25.76 6.15 2.88
CA ALA A 2 -24.39 6.08 3.41
C ALA A 2 -23.55 7.20 2.76
N PRO A 3 -22.66 7.87 3.52
CA PRO A 3 -21.79 8.88 2.94
C PRO A 3 -20.83 8.24 1.92
N ILE A 4 -20.58 8.97 0.83
CA ILE A 4 -19.53 8.65 -0.14
C ILE A 4 -18.33 9.51 0.20
N PHE A 5 -17.19 8.86 0.43
CA PHE A 5 -15.91 9.47 0.70
C PHE A 5 -15.09 9.54 -0.58
N LYS A 6 -14.36 10.65 -0.72
CA LYS A 6 -13.34 10.84 -1.76
C LYS A 6 -11.98 10.52 -1.16
N PHE A 7 -11.27 9.57 -1.76
CA PHE A 7 -9.91 9.20 -1.39
C PHE A 7 -8.94 9.71 -2.43
N HIS A 8 -7.76 10.10 -1.96
CA HIS A 8 -6.63 10.54 -2.77
C HIS A 8 -5.43 9.65 -2.47
N ILE A 9 -4.71 9.26 -3.52
CA ILE A 9 -3.45 8.51 -3.46
C ILE A 9 -2.43 9.30 -4.28
N TRP A 10 -1.31 9.66 -3.65
CA TRP A 10 -0.34 10.63 -4.18
C TRP A 10 0.89 10.01 -4.87
N ASP A 11 1.05 8.69 -4.84
CA ASP A 11 2.26 8.04 -5.37
C ASP A 11 1.99 7.44 -6.74
N ASP A 12 2.99 7.58 -7.62
CA ASP A 12 3.05 7.06 -8.98
C ASP A 12 4.02 5.86 -8.98
N PRO A 13 3.63 4.69 -9.52
CA PRO A 13 4.52 3.53 -9.66
C PRO A 13 5.83 3.82 -10.42
N ASN A 14 5.94 4.92 -11.16
CA ASN A 14 7.16 5.36 -11.84
C ASN A 14 8.16 6.13 -10.97
N ASN A 15 7.85 6.38 -9.68
CA ASN A 15 8.82 6.98 -8.77
C ASN A 15 9.85 5.93 -8.31
N SER A 16 10.75 5.57 -9.24
CA SER A 16 11.98 4.82 -9.02
C SER A 16 13.05 5.78 -8.48
N LYS A 17 13.00 6.04 -7.19
CA LYS A 17 14.17 6.58 -6.47
C LYS A 17 14.29 5.89 -5.12
N TRP A 18 14.47 4.58 -5.22
CA TRP A 18 15.21 3.77 -4.24
C TRP A 18 16.07 2.89 -5.12
N ASP A 19 17.17 3.46 -5.56
CA ASP A 19 18.22 2.75 -6.28
C ASP A 19 18.70 1.63 -5.35
N ASP A 20 18.34 0.39 -5.69
CA ASP A 20 19.01 -0.79 -5.16
C ASP A 20 20.38 -0.81 -5.86
N ASP A 21 21.33 0.01 -5.42
CA ASP A 21 22.76 -0.07 -5.78
C ASP A 21 23.60 0.48 -4.60
N ASN A 22 23.78 -0.34 -3.56
CA ASN A 22 25.02 -0.33 -2.80
C ASN A 22 25.84 -1.54 -3.30
N GLU A 23 26.38 -1.41 -4.50
CA GLU A 23 27.61 -2.10 -4.89
C GLU A 23 28.68 -1.03 -5.06
N ASP A 24 29.83 -1.29 -4.42
CA ASP A 24 30.99 -0.42 -4.30
C ASP A 24 31.43 0.19 -5.65
N GLY A 25 31.59 1.51 -5.70
CA GLY A 25 32.14 2.21 -6.88
C GLY A 25 32.17 3.73 -6.73
N ASP A 26 33.34 4.23 -6.33
CA ASP A 26 33.99 5.56 -6.43
C ASP A 26 33.20 6.81 -6.91
N GLU A 27 33.46 7.90 -6.18
CA GLU A 27 33.04 9.30 -6.38
C GLU A 27 33.40 9.86 -7.77
N GLU A 28 32.46 10.56 -8.44
CA GLU A 28 32.76 11.74 -9.26
C GLU A 28 31.62 12.77 -9.15
N ASP A 29 31.99 14.01 -8.79
CA ASP A 29 31.16 15.21 -8.71
C ASP A 29 30.84 15.76 -10.10
N GLU A 30 29.58 16.10 -10.40
CA GLU A 30 29.25 17.12 -11.41
C GLU A 30 28.09 18.03 -10.95
N GLU A 31 28.29 19.31 -11.23
CA GLU A 31 27.66 20.50 -10.64
C GLU A 31 26.23 20.79 -11.14
N ASP A 32 25.50 21.55 -10.32
CA ASP A 32 24.10 21.94 -10.44
C ASP A 32 23.79 22.82 -11.68
N GLU A 33 22.71 22.52 -12.40
CA GLU A 33 21.93 23.51 -13.16
C GLU A 33 20.54 23.66 -12.53
N GLU A 34 20.26 24.87 -12.06
CA GLU A 34 18.99 25.30 -11.47
C GLU A 34 17.91 25.45 -12.56
N ASP A 35 17.05 24.44 -12.70
CA ASP A 35 15.81 24.56 -13.49
C ASP A 35 14.64 24.99 -12.59
N GLU A 36 13.97 26.08 -13.00
CA GLU A 36 12.83 26.70 -12.35
C GLU A 36 11.72 25.68 -11.99
N GLU A 37 11.58 25.36 -10.70
CA GLU A 37 10.50 24.52 -10.17
C GLU A 37 9.13 25.16 -10.44
N THR A 38 8.49 24.75 -11.53
CA THR A 38 7.05 24.87 -11.68
C THR A 38 6.43 23.95 -10.64
N GLN A 39 5.84 24.50 -9.57
CA GLN A 39 5.16 23.72 -8.53
C GLN A 39 3.93 23.01 -9.09
N GLU A 40 4.15 21.88 -9.79
CA GLU A 40 3.11 20.93 -10.11
C GLU A 40 2.59 20.33 -8.79
N SER A 41 1.31 20.55 -8.52
CA SER A 41 0.65 19.90 -7.40
C SER A 41 0.81 18.38 -7.57
N PRO A 42 1.22 17.64 -6.52
CA PRO A 42 1.54 16.23 -6.68
C PRO A 42 0.31 15.48 -7.20
N LEU A 43 0.48 14.84 -8.37
CA LEU A 43 -0.55 14.11 -9.11
C LEU A 43 -1.20 13.07 -8.19
N SER A 44 -2.37 13.39 -7.65
CA SER A 44 -3.10 12.48 -6.77
C SER A 44 -4.25 11.84 -7.54
N LYS A 45 -4.29 10.51 -7.58
CA LYS A 45 -5.39 9.76 -8.17
C LYS A 45 -6.58 9.68 -7.22
N VAL A 46 -7.78 9.81 -7.77
CA VAL A 46 -9.02 9.95 -7.00
C VAL A 46 -9.85 8.68 -7.05
N TYR A 47 -10.34 8.27 -5.87
CA TYR A 47 -11.22 7.11 -5.71
C TYR A 47 -12.45 7.48 -4.87
N TYR A 48 -13.56 6.80 -5.10
CA TYR A 48 -14.80 7.02 -4.36
C TYR A 48 -15.26 5.73 -3.67
N GLY A 49 -15.53 5.79 -2.37
CA GLY A 49 -15.97 4.64 -1.60
C GLY A 49 -16.88 5.02 -0.45
N SER A 50 -17.59 4.05 0.11
CA SER A 50 -18.47 4.28 1.25
C SER A 50 -17.88 3.65 2.52
N THR A 51 -18.53 2.63 3.08
CA THR A 51 -18.12 1.99 4.32
C THR A 51 -17.00 0.98 4.10
N PRO A 52 -16.00 0.91 4.99
CA PRO A 52 -15.02 -0.16 4.93
C PRO A 52 -15.70 -1.50 5.22
N PHE A 53 -15.36 -2.54 4.46
CA PHE A 53 -15.86 -3.89 4.72
C PHE A 53 -14.96 -4.65 5.71
N PHE A 54 -13.71 -4.20 5.88
CA PHE A 54 -12.79 -4.73 6.88
C PHE A 54 -12.21 -3.58 7.71
N ASN A 55 -12.19 -3.75 9.02
CA ASN A 55 -11.76 -2.72 9.95
C ASN A 55 -11.02 -3.34 11.15
N ALA A 56 -9.68 -3.32 11.11
CA ALA A 56 -8.81 -3.92 12.14
C ALA A 56 -8.26 -2.85 13.09
N ILE A 57 -9.14 -2.11 13.75
CA ILE A 57 -8.77 -1.18 14.81
C ILE A 57 -8.84 -1.93 16.15
N HIS A 58 -7.73 -2.57 16.51
CA HIS A 58 -7.61 -3.31 17.77
C HIS A 58 -6.87 -2.53 18.86
N SER A 59 -6.18 -1.43 18.51
CA SER A 59 -5.43 -0.59 19.44
C SER A 59 -5.38 0.86 18.93
N ILE A 60 -5.36 1.81 19.87
CA ILE A 60 -5.18 3.25 19.62
C ILE A 60 -3.80 3.54 19.02
N THR A 61 -2.79 2.73 19.35
CA THR A 61 -1.41 2.84 18.82
C THR A 61 -1.14 1.87 17.68
N GLY A 62 -2.18 1.17 17.20
CA GLY A 62 -2.06 0.18 16.12
C GLY A 62 -2.04 0.81 14.72
N ARG A 63 -1.93 -0.05 13.70
CA ARG A 63 -1.92 0.36 12.29
C ARG A 63 -3.27 0.90 11.77
N ALA A 64 -4.33 0.78 12.57
CA ALA A 64 -5.70 1.19 12.24
C ALA A 64 -6.13 0.83 10.80
N THR A 65 -5.82 -0.39 10.37
CA THR A 65 -6.03 -0.82 8.98
C THR A 65 -7.51 -0.92 8.64
N ARG A 66 -7.90 -0.26 7.55
CA ARG A 66 -9.23 -0.28 6.96
C ARG A 66 -9.13 -0.69 5.51
N VAL A 67 -10.12 -1.44 5.03
CA VAL A 67 -10.19 -1.83 3.61
C VAL A 67 -11.56 -1.50 3.06
N PHE A 68 -11.55 -0.85 1.90
CA PHE A 68 -12.70 -0.33 1.19
C PHE A 68 -12.77 -0.96 -0.19
N LYS A 69 -13.99 -1.20 -0.67
CA LYS A 69 -14.25 -1.34 -2.10
C LYS A 69 -14.52 0.07 -2.64
N VAL A 70 -13.70 0.53 -3.57
CA VAL A 70 -13.77 1.89 -4.11
C VAL A 70 -13.91 1.85 -5.63
N TRP A 71 -14.58 2.84 -6.19
CA TRP A 71 -14.73 3.05 -7.62
C TRP A 71 -13.65 4.03 -8.11
N GLU A 72 -13.00 3.67 -9.22
CA GLU A 72 -12.04 4.48 -9.96
C GLU A 72 -12.73 5.08 -11.19
N PRO A 73 -12.92 6.41 -11.27
CA PRO A 73 -13.69 7.03 -12.35
C PRO A 73 -13.08 6.88 -13.74
N GLU A 74 -11.74 6.90 -13.84
CA GLU A 74 -11.03 6.90 -15.12
C GLU A 74 -11.12 5.56 -15.85
N SER A 75 -11.00 4.46 -15.09
CA SER A 75 -11.10 3.10 -15.63
C SER A 75 -12.53 2.54 -15.60
N ASP A 76 -13.45 3.23 -14.91
CA ASP A 76 -14.79 2.75 -14.58
C ASP A 76 -14.80 1.36 -13.93
N THR A 77 -13.84 1.12 -13.03
CA THR A 77 -13.71 -0.17 -12.34
C THR A 77 -13.77 -0.03 -10.82
N PHE A 78 -14.09 -1.14 -10.16
CA PHE A 78 -13.96 -1.24 -8.71
C PHE A 78 -12.61 -1.85 -8.35
N VAL A 79 -11.92 -1.21 -7.42
CA VAL A 79 -10.65 -1.66 -6.86
C VAL A 79 -10.75 -1.75 -5.34
N LEU A 80 -9.80 -2.43 -4.73
CA LEU A 80 -9.70 -2.54 -3.29
C LEU A 80 -8.72 -1.50 -2.76
N LEU A 81 -9.18 -0.59 -1.91
CA LEU A 81 -8.33 0.40 -1.26
C LEU A 81 -8.04 -0.05 0.17
N LYS A 82 -6.77 -0.16 0.51
CA LYS A 82 -6.29 -0.39 1.87
C LYS A 82 -5.72 0.91 2.42
N ASP A 83 -6.22 1.30 3.57
CA ASP A 83 -5.88 2.52 4.31
C ASP A 83 -5.26 2.09 5.65
N SER A 84 -4.05 2.54 5.95
CA SER A 84 -3.31 2.08 7.13
C SER A 84 -2.26 3.08 7.61
N TRP A 85 -1.85 2.95 8.86
CA TRP A 85 -0.72 3.67 9.43
C TRP A 85 0.50 2.76 9.45
N ARG A 86 1.51 3.08 8.63
CA ARG A 86 2.79 2.37 8.60
C ARG A 86 3.77 3.02 9.56
N VAL A 87 4.74 2.25 10.05
CA VAL A 87 5.86 2.82 10.82
C VAL A 87 6.68 3.73 9.90
N ASN A 88 7.01 4.92 10.40
CA ASN A 88 7.90 5.84 9.72
C ASN A 88 9.36 5.46 10.03
N SER A 89 9.89 4.52 9.25
CA SER A 89 11.27 4.06 9.36
C SER A 89 11.82 3.78 7.98
N THR A 90 13.05 4.23 7.71
CA THR A 90 13.79 3.94 6.49
C THR A 90 14.17 2.46 6.38
N SER A 91 14.25 1.74 7.49
CA SER A 91 14.58 0.31 7.53
C SER A 91 13.40 -0.58 7.11
N ILE A 92 12.18 -0.05 7.02
CA ILE A 92 10.97 -0.82 6.68
C ILE A 92 10.47 -0.36 5.31
N LYS A 93 10.59 -1.22 4.30
CA LYS A 93 10.09 -0.94 2.95
C LYS A 93 8.56 -0.77 2.98
N PRO A 94 8.00 0.29 2.35
CA PRO A 94 6.54 0.44 2.20
C PRO A 94 5.93 -0.74 1.43
N GLU A 95 4.70 -1.10 1.79
CA GLU A 95 4.02 -2.27 1.23
C GLU A 95 3.88 -2.21 -0.30
N GLY A 96 3.59 -1.04 -0.88
CA GLY A 96 3.53 -0.87 -2.33
C GLY A 96 4.86 -1.18 -3.03
N LYS A 97 5.99 -0.78 -2.44
CA LYS A 97 7.33 -1.10 -2.97
C LYS A 97 7.65 -2.58 -2.82
N VAL A 98 7.14 -3.24 -1.79
CA VAL A 98 7.22 -4.70 -1.66
C VAL A 98 6.45 -5.38 -2.81
N TYR A 99 5.23 -4.93 -3.12
CA TYR A 99 4.50 -5.43 -4.29
C TYR A 99 5.28 -5.22 -5.59
N ALA A 100 5.82 -4.02 -5.84
CA ALA A 100 6.62 -3.74 -7.03
C ALA A 100 7.80 -4.71 -7.18
N ARG A 101 8.54 -4.96 -6.09
CA ARG A 101 9.65 -5.93 -6.07
C ARG A 101 9.19 -7.36 -6.37
N LEU A 102 8.06 -7.79 -5.82
CA LEU A 102 7.52 -9.13 -6.04
C LEU A 102 7.04 -9.31 -7.49
N HIS A 103 6.41 -8.29 -8.07
CA HIS A 103 6.01 -8.27 -9.49
C HIS A 103 7.23 -8.30 -10.42
N ALA A 104 8.27 -7.51 -10.14
CA ALA A 104 9.53 -7.52 -10.90
C ALA A 104 10.19 -8.92 -10.91
N LYS A 105 10.07 -9.66 -9.80
CA LYS A 105 10.54 -11.05 -9.70
C LYS A 105 9.55 -12.09 -10.21
N SER A 106 8.45 -11.68 -10.84
CA SER A 106 7.40 -12.56 -11.38
C SER A 106 6.87 -13.55 -10.33
N VAL A 107 6.77 -13.13 -9.07
CA VAL A 107 6.22 -13.96 -7.99
C VAL A 107 4.74 -14.18 -8.27
N ARG A 108 4.33 -15.45 -8.32
CA ARG A 108 2.94 -15.83 -8.57
C ARG A 108 2.08 -15.65 -7.32
N ASN A 109 0.77 -15.62 -7.52
CA ASN A 109 -0.24 -15.62 -6.44
C ASN A 109 -0.16 -14.40 -5.51
N ILE A 110 0.33 -13.26 -6.02
CA ILE A 110 0.27 -11.97 -5.33
C ILE A 110 -0.81 -11.09 -5.97
N PRO A 111 -1.52 -10.26 -5.18
CA PRO A 111 -2.36 -9.21 -5.72
C PRO A 111 -1.60 -8.23 -6.62
N THR A 112 -2.31 -7.67 -7.61
CA THR A 112 -1.83 -6.62 -8.49
C THR A 112 -2.00 -5.27 -7.78
N CYS A 113 -0.90 -4.68 -7.32
CA CYS A 113 -0.90 -3.34 -6.76
C CYS A 113 -0.92 -2.31 -7.90
N LEU A 114 -1.88 -1.39 -7.86
CA LEU A 114 -2.07 -0.35 -8.87
C LEU A 114 -1.36 0.94 -8.44
N GLU A 115 -1.79 1.51 -7.32
CA GLU A 115 -1.22 2.73 -6.75
C GLU A 115 -0.89 2.48 -5.27
N ALA A 116 0.14 3.11 -4.72
CA ALA A 116 0.47 2.94 -3.30
C ALA A 116 1.37 4.04 -2.76
N GLY A 117 0.88 4.86 -1.83
CA GLY A 117 1.58 6.08 -1.41
C GLY A 117 1.29 6.57 0.00
N ASP A 118 2.20 7.38 0.52
CA ASP A 118 1.96 8.17 1.72
C ASP A 118 0.88 9.22 1.44
N VAL A 119 -0.04 9.40 2.39
CA VAL A 119 -1.15 10.35 2.26
C VAL A 119 -0.64 11.75 2.52
N ASN A 120 -0.68 12.59 1.48
CA ASN A 120 -0.35 14.02 1.51
C ASN A 120 0.93 14.35 2.29
N PRO A 121 2.12 14.24 1.65
CA PRO A 121 3.39 14.37 2.35
C PRO A 121 3.61 15.73 3.01
N THR A 122 2.93 16.78 2.54
CA THR A 122 3.03 18.15 3.08
C THR A 122 2.12 18.39 4.29
N SER A 123 1.19 17.48 4.59
CA SER A 123 0.28 17.62 5.73
C SER A 123 0.82 16.94 6.98
N SER A 124 0.86 17.69 8.09
CA SER A 124 1.20 17.14 9.41
C SER A 124 0.12 16.21 9.98
N PHE A 125 -1.14 16.31 9.53
CA PHE A 125 -2.25 15.49 10.04
C PHE A 125 -2.13 14.00 9.70
N HIS A 126 -1.30 13.66 8.71
CA HIS A 126 -1.08 12.30 8.25
C HIS A 126 0.20 11.68 8.83
N ARG A 127 0.74 12.27 9.91
CA ARG A 127 1.92 11.79 10.62
C ARG A 127 1.69 11.88 12.13
N THR A 128 2.16 10.89 12.88
CA THR A 128 2.14 10.98 14.35
C THR A 128 3.33 11.78 14.86
N LEU A 129 3.16 12.39 16.04
CA LEU A 129 4.20 13.13 16.77
C LEU A 129 4.62 12.39 18.07
N THR A 130 4.38 11.09 18.12
CA THR A 130 4.64 10.22 19.28
C THR A 130 6.12 10.24 19.68
N GLN A 131 7.01 10.27 18.69
CA GLN A 131 8.46 10.37 18.85
C GLN A 131 8.92 11.66 19.54
N LEU A 132 8.13 12.74 19.51
CA LEU A 132 8.49 13.99 20.20
C LEU A 132 8.21 13.93 21.70
N HIS A 133 7.44 12.94 22.13
CA HIS A 133 7.00 12.80 23.52
C HIS A 133 7.70 11.64 24.24
N ASP A 134 8.06 10.59 23.52
CA ASP A 134 8.77 9.42 24.04
C ASP A 134 9.53 8.71 22.91
N ASP A 135 10.86 8.66 23.03
CA ASP A 135 11.76 8.06 22.03
C ASP A 135 11.55 6.54 21.85
N SER A 136 10.91 5.87 22.82
CA SER A 136 10.55 4.45 22.71
C SER A 136 9.33 4.21 21.82
N LEU A 137 8.54 5.25 21.54
CA LEU A 137 7.34 5.17 20.73
C LEU A 137 7.65 5.39 19.25
N ARG A 138 7.16 4.46 18.42
CA ARG A 138 7.31 4.54 16.97
C ARG A 138 6.45 5.67 16.40
N SER A 139 7.04 6.44 15.49
CA SER A 139 6.30 7.36 14.64
C SER A 139 5.62 6.60 13.50
N HIS A 140 4.46 7.07 13.07
CA HIS A 140 3.68 6.45 12.00
C HIS A 140 3.26 7.48 10.95
N ILE A 141 3.14 7.02 9.71
CA ILE A 141 2.66 7.81 8.56
C ILE A 141 1.44 7.10 7.99
N HIS A 142 0.44 7.89 7.61
CA HIS A 142 -0.74 7.40 6.94
C HIS A 142 -0.42 7.00 5.49
N TYR A 143 -0.77 5.79 5.12
CA TYR A 143 -0.40 5.14 3.86
C TYR A 143 -1.62 4.48 3.23
N ARG A 144 -1.76 4.63 1.90
CA ARG A 144 -2.83 4.01 1.12
C ARG A 144 -2.26 3.21 -0.02
N LEU A 145 -2.91 2.11 -0.36
CA LEU A 145 -2.64 1.38 -1.59
C LEU A 145 -3.93 0.85 -2.21
N THR A 146 -3.93 0.68 -3.53
CA THR A 146 -5.01 0.07 -4.30
C THR A 146 -4.58 -1.24 -4.92
N LEU A 147 -5.43 -2.26 -4.81
CA LEU A 147 -5.25 -3.56 -5.43
C LEU A 147 -6.36 -3.77 -6.48
N LYS A 148 -6.00 -4.35 -7.62
CA LYS A 148 -6.95 -4.69 -8.68
C LYS A 148 -7.97 -5.72 -8.22
N GLU A 149 -7.53 -6.71 -7.44
CA GLU A 149 -8.37 -7.80 -6.96
C GLU A 149 -9.24 -7.34 -5.79
N ILE A 150 -10.53 -7.67 -5.85
CA ILE A 150 -11.50 -7.37 -4.78
C ILE A 150 -11.61 -8.58 -3.85
N CYS A 151 -11.41 -8.36 -2.56
CA CYS A 151 -11.60 -9.40 -1.55
C CYS A 151 -13.08 -9.53 -1.16
N VAL A 152 -13.49 -10.76 -0.83
CA VAL A 152 -14.75 -11.02 -0.12
C VAL A 152 -14.53 -10.67 1.35
N GLY A 153 -15.37 -9.78 1.90
CA GLY A 153 -15.14 -9.20 3.22
C GLY A 153 -15.25 -10.17 4.38
N ASN A 154 -16.12 -11.17 4.27
CA ASN A 154 -16.31 -12.17 5.30
C ASN A 154 -16.17 -13.58 4.71
N ILE A 155 -15.24 -14.37 5.27
CA ILE A 155 -15.01 -15.75 4.85
C ILE A 155 -16.21 -16.65 5.10
N THR A 156 -17.18 -16.25 5.94
CA THR A 156 -18.40 -17.03 6.20
C THR A 156 -19.52 -16.77 5.19
N ASP A 157 -19.40 -15.77 4.32
CA ASP A 157 -20.45 -15.39 3.37
C ASP A 157 -20.42 -16.25 2.08
N PHE A 158 -19.95 -17.50 2.19
CA PHE A 158 -19.97 -18.45 1.08
C PHE A 158 -21.39 -18.98 0.84
N ASN A 159 -21.75 -19.16 -0.43
CA ASN A 159 -23.04 -19.73 -0.80
C ASN A 159 -23.06 -21.26 -0.63
N ASP A 160 -21.92 -21.92 -0.80
CA ASP A 160 -21.79 -23.36 -0.66
C ASP A 160 -20.42 -23.82 -0.12
N THR A 161 -20.34 -25.08 0.31
CA THR A 161 -19.09 -25.67 0.81
C THR A 161 -17.99 -25.74 -0.27
N LYS A 162 -18.36 -25.74 -1.56
CA LYS A 162 -17.36 -25.78 -2.64
C LYS A 162 -16.61 -24.46 -2.73
N GLU A 163 -17.27 -23.32 -2.52
CA GLU A 163 -16.62 -22.01 -2.42
C GLU A 163 -15.63 -21.97 -1.26
N LEU A 164 -16.03 -22.45 -0.08
CA LEU A 164 -15.13 -22.55 1.08
C LEU A 164 -13.90 -23.42 0.79
N ILE A 165 -14.10 -24.62 0.21
CA ILE A 165 -12.99 -25.53 -0.15
C ILE A 165 -12.07 -24.89 -1.20
N LYS A 166 -12.62 -24.14 -2.17
CA LYS A 166 -11.81 -23.40 -3.16
C LYS A 166 -10.95 -22.33 -2.48
N ILE A 167 -11.53 -21.52 -1.59
CA ILE A 167 -10.78 -20.51 -0.83
C ILE A 167 -9.65 -21.16 -0.02
N LEU A 168 -9.94 -22.26 0.69
CA LEU A 168 -8.92 -22.99 1.45
C LEU A 168 -7.82 -23.58 0.56
N ARG A 169 -8.19 -24.18 -0.58
CA ARG A 169 -7.22 -24.69 -1.57
C ARG A 169 -6.35 -23.57 -2.11
N ASP A 170 -6.95 -22.44 -2.50
CA ASP A 170 -6.22 -21.32 -3.09
C ASP A 170 -5.31 -20.64 -2.05
N ALA A 171 -5.75 -20.57 -0.79
CA ALA A 171 -4.92 -20.15 0.34
C ALA A 171 -3.74 -21.11 0.55
N LEU A 172 -3.96 -22.43 0.50
CA LEU A 172 -2.88 -23.42 0.61
C LEU A 172 -1.90 -23.32 -0.56
N ILE A 173 -2.37 -23.08 -1.79
CA ILE A 173 -1.49 -22.89 -2.95
C ILE A 173 -0.68 -21.59 -2.79
N GLY A 174 -1.32 -20.48 -2.41
CA GLY A 174 -0.64 -19.21 -2.16
C GLY A 174 0.38 -19.28 -1.02
N VAL A 175 0.06 -19.99 0.06
CA VAL A 175 0.95 -20.23 1.19
C VAL A 175 2.08 -21.20 0.83
N CYS A 176 1.80 -22.27 0.08
CA CYS A 176 2.82 -23.21 -0.40
C CYS A 176 3.85 -22.52 -1.29
N PHE A 177 3.44 -21.63 -2.20
CA PHE A 177 4.42 -20.95 -3.07
C PHE A 177 5.31 -19.93 -2.33
N SER A 178 4.85 -19.39 -1.19
CA SER A 178 5.68 -18.59 -0.29
C SER A 178 6.68 -19.44 0.51
N LEU A 179 6.41 -20.73 0.72
CA LEU A 179 7.23 -21.64 1.52
C LEU A 179 8.17 -22.56 0.71
N PHE A 180 8.21 -22.45 -0.62
CA PHE A 180 9.07 -23.31 -1.47
C PHE A 180 10.28 -22.61 -2.11
N TYR A 181 10.69 -21.44 -1.63
CA TYR A 181 11.98 -20.83 -2.01
C TYR A 181 12.99 -20.88 -0.84
N HIS A 182 13.42 -22.08 -0.44
CA HIS A 182 14.78 -22.29 0.06
C HIS A 182 15.19 -23.79 0.13
N ILE A 183 15.09 -24.53 -0.97
CA ILE A 183 15.93 -25.73 -1.17
C ILE A 183 16.25 -25.84 -2.65
N PHE A 184 17.30 -25.14 -3.08
CA PHE A 184 18.49 -25.67 -3.75
C PHE A 184 19.60 -24.64 -3.64
#